data_AF-A0A7S0ABU2-F1
#
_entry.id   AF-A0A7S0ABU2-F1
#
_cell.length_a   1.000
_cell.length_b   1.000
_cell.length_c   1.000
_cell.angle_alpha   90.00
_cell.angle_beta   90.00
_cell.angle_gamma   90.00
#
_symmetry.space_group_name_H-M   'P 1'
#
loop_
_entity.id
_entity.type
_entity.pdbx_description
1 polymer ?
#
loop_
_entity_poly.entity_id
_entity_poly.type
_entity_poly.pdbx_seq_one_letter_code
_entity_poly.pdbx_strand_id
1 'polypeptide(L)'
;VKEEMERLVQLTLEKMLLTPDICNTKEAEAAGIPGPNLQMFPTLFHLTAALQRTGWPFAILFRSFGSDHDKIQQEWNAFCEMKHPVFSKLIEDLGPMDGSVPGIPDRRLHRMHTLYRDAEGPVLILDSITNGPEHTTWDSWAKEKPRPETDTRKGREFVKHELKAEIVDGFAGIQRFMEQHLREEGTAAIKDDWAWWTYNGQTAAAGKLLTLIGGDTPTQQLFFDDNIEDDDARIVDCRGIDGASIPATIAVPQICQKVNPVEAALDNNYFLRKILARRSHMPQMKGTLKYLGRASRRTSWCQTPKSSTRRLGFKRRSVRSELEHEK
;
A
#
# COMPACT_ATOMS: atom_id res chain seq x y z
N VAL A 1 -33.93 -3.62 -4.86
CA VAL A 1 -32.47 -3.40 -4.99
C VAL A 1 -32.11 -1.94 -4.74
N LYS A 2 -32.67 -0.97 -5.47
CA LYS A 2 -32.40 0.46 -5.24
C LYS A 2 -32.77 0.95 -3.83
N GLU A 3 -34.00 0.66 -3.38
CA GLU A 3 -34.47 1.06 -2.03
C GLU A 3 -33.61 0.46 -0.90
N GLU A 4 -33.18 -0.80 -1.06
CA GLU A 4 -32.30 -1.46 -0.08
C GLU A 4 -30.90 -0.82 -0.06
N MET A 5 -30.36 -0.46 -1.23
CA MET A 5 -29.09 0.25 -1.33
C MET A 5 -29.18 1.63 -0.67
N GLU A 6 -30.24 2.39 -0.92
CA GLU A 6 -30.48 3.69 -0.29
C GLU A 6 -30.60 3.56 1.25
N ARG A 7 -31.31 2.53 1.72
CA ARG A 7 -31.39 2.21 3.16
C ARG A 7 -30.01 1.89 3.75
N LEU A 8 -29.20 1.07 3.10
CA LEU A 8 -27.86 0.72 3.58
C LEU A 8 -26.91 1.91 3.60
N VAL A 9 -27.01 2.81 2.60
CA VAL A 9 -26.25 4.07 2.58
C VAL A 9 -26.68 4.97 3.75
N GLN A 10 -27.98 5.10 4.00
CA GLN A 10 -28.48 5.89 5.13
C GLN A 10 -27.98 5.35 6.47
N LEU A 11 -28.06 4.03 6.69
CA LEU A 11 -27.51 3.38 7.88
C LEU A 11 -26.00 3.58 8.01
N THR A 12 -25.28 3.59 6.89
CA THR A 12 -23.84 3.85 6.84
C THR A 12 -23.52 5.27 7.31
N LEU A 13 -24.25 6.26 6.80
CA LEU A 13 -24.10 7.65 7.22
C LEU A 13 -24.39 7.79 8.72
N GLU A 14 -25.46 7.19 9.22
CA GLU A 14 -25.79 7.18 10.65
C GLU A 14 -24.69 6.56 11.51
N LYS A 15 -24.01 5.51 11.04
CA LYS A 15 -22.89 4.89 11.75
C LYS A 15 -21.62 5.72 11.76
N MET A 16 -21.44 6.59 10.78
CA MET A 16 -20.31 7.50 10.70
C MET A 16 -20.55 8.81 11.47
N LEU A 17 -21.78 9.06 11.93
CA LEU A 17 -22.13 10.24 12.72
C LEU A 17 -21.86 10.04 14.22
N LEU A 18 -21.29 11.06 14.84
CA LEU A 18 -21.30 11.22 16.29
C LEU A 18 -22.73 11.43 16.78
N THR A 19 -23.04 10.90 17.96
CA THR A 19 -24.30 11.18 18.61
C THR A 19 -24.36 12.66 19.04
N PRO A 20 -25.57 13.27 19.12
CA PRO A 20 -25.70 14.70 19.43
C PRO A 20 -25.08 15.14 20.76
N ASP A 21 -24.96 14.22 21.73
CA ASP A 21 -24.32 14.45 23.03
C ASP A 21 -22.79 14.52 22.97
N ILE A 22 -22.18 13.96 21.93
CA ILE A 22 -20.72 13.98 21.70
C ILE A 22 -20.34 15.02 20.64
N CYS A 23 -21.20 15.24 19.65
CA CYS A 23 -20.95 16.18 18.56
C CYS A 23 -20.66 17.60 19.09
N ASN A 24 -19.62 18.25 18.57
CA ASN A 24 -19.19 19.61 18.97
C ASN A 24 -18.80 19.76 20.45
N THR A 25 -18.52 18.66 21.15
CA THR A 25 -17.90 18.70 22.48
C THR A 25 -16.41 19.03 22.38
N LYS A 26 -15.82 19.53 23.47
CA LYS A 26 -14.37 19.80 23.53
C LYS A 26 -13.57 18.53 23.39
N GLU A 27 -14.10 17.42 23.89
CA GLU A 27 -13.50 16.09 23.82
C GLU A 27 -13.47 15.58 22.38
N ALA A 28 -14.54 15.78 21.61
CA ALA A 28 -14.57 15.44 20.18
C ALA A 28 -13.61 16.32 19.35
N GLU A 29 -13.57 17.63 19.61
CA GLU A 29 -12.64 18.54 18.93
C GLU A 29 -11.18 18.20 19.25
N ALA A 30 -10.85 17.93 20.52
CA ALA A 30 -9.53 17.50 20.94
C ALA A 30 -9.12 16.13 20.36
N ALA A 31 -10.10 15.30 20.01
CA ALA A 31 -9.89 14.04 19.31
C ALA A 31 -9.80 14.20 17.77
N GLY A 32 -9.74 15.43 17.23
CA GLY A 32 -9.66 15.65 15.78
C GLY A 32 -10.96 15.42 15.03
N ILE A 33 -12.10 15.45 15.74
CA ILE A 33 -13.45 15.25 15.19
C ILE A 33 -14.25 16.56 15.36
N PRO A 34 -13.92 17.63 14.61
CA PRO A 34 -14.50 18.97 14.82
C PRO A 34 -15.95 19.10 14.33
N GLY A 35 -16.48 18.07 13.67
CA GLY A 35 -17.82 18.06 13.11
C GLY A 35 -18.58 16.80 13.49
N PRO A 36 -19.72 16.54 12.84
CA PRO A 36 -20.56 15.41 13.21
C PRO A 36 -20.03 14.08 12.71
N ASN A 37 -19.03 14.04 11.82
CA ASN A 37 -18.56 12.80 11.20
C ASN A 37 -17.24 12.33 11.80
N LEU A 38 -17.15 11.03 12.11
CA LEU A 38 -15.88 10.33 12.30
C LEU A 38 -15.01 10.47 11.04
N GLN A 39 -13.69 10.60 11.20
CA GLN A 39 -12.74 10.60 10.07
C GLN A 39 -12.33 9.17 9.70
N MET A 40 -12.43 8.23 10.64
CA MET A 40 -12.03 6.83 10.46
C MET A 40 -13.22 5.86 10.60
N PHE A 41 -13.19 4.74 9.87
CA PHE A 41 -14.22 3.72 10.01
C PHE A 41 -14.17 3.05 11.40
N PRO A 42 -15.32 2.86 12.08
CA PRO A 42 -15.39 2.20 13.39
C PRO A 42 -14.69 0.84 13.44
N THR A 43 -14.81 0.05 12.36
CA THR A 43 -14.23 -1.29 12.24
C THR A 43 -12.70 -1.33 12.39
N LEU A 44 -12.00 -0.23 12.16
CA LEU A 44 -10.55 -0.16 12.36
C LEU A 44 -10.17 -0.12 13.84
N PHE A 45 -10.91 0.61 14.67
CA PHE A 45 -10.71 0.63 16.13
C PHE A 45 -10.98 -0.75 16.73
N HIS A 46 -12.06 -1.39 16.28
CA HIS A 46 -12.40 -2.77 16.65
C HIS A 46 -11.32 -3.77 16.21
N LEU A 47 -10.81 -3.67 14.98
CA LEU A 47 -9.70 -4.49 14.51
C LEU A 47 -8.49 -4.37 15.42
N THR A 48 -8.10 -3.13 15.72
CA THR A 48 -6.89 -2.84 16.51
C THR A 48 -7.01 -3.40 17.92
N ALA A 49 -8.16 -3.17 18.55
CA ALA A 49 -8.45 -3.70 19.88
C ALA A 49 -8.48 -5.24 19.89
N ALA A 50 -8.97 -5.88 18.83
CA ALA A 50 -8.95 -7.33 18.69
C ALA A 50 -7.52 -7.86 18.51
N LEU A 51 -6.74 -7.29 17.59
CA LEU A 51 -5.36 -7.71 17.33
C LEU A 51 -4.48 -7.53 18.57
N GLN A 52 -4.60 -6.42 19.29
CA GLN A 52 -3.84 -6.18 20.51
C GLN A 52 -4.18 -7.24 21.59
N ARG A 53 -5.45 -7.62 21.76
CA ARG A 53 -5.85 -8.71 22.67
C ARG A 53 -5.30 -10.08 22.28
N THR A 54 -5.09 -10.33 20.98
CA THR A 54 -4.47 -11.59 20.55
C THR A 54 -2.97 -11.67 20.86
N GLY A 55 -2.33 -10.55 21.22
CA GLY A 55 -0.88 -10.47 21.38
C GLY A 55 -0.10 -10.72 20.08
N TRP A 56 -0.76 -10.59 18.93
CA TRP A 56 -0.09 -10.74 17.63
C TRP A 56 0.74 -9.48 17.33
N PRO A 57 2.01 -9.63 16.92
CA PRO A 57 2.75 -8.49 16.41
C PRO A 57 2.16 -8.02 15.08
N PHE A 58 1.88 -6.73 14.97
CA PHE A 58 1.39 -6.10 13.74
C PHE A 58 1.89 -4.67 13.63
N ALA A 59 1.80 -4.11 12.43
CA ALA A 59 2.06 -2.70 12.15
C ALA A 59 0.96 -2.15 11.25
N ILE A 60 0.70 -0.84 11.34
CA ILE A 60 -0.30 -0.14 10.54
C ILE A 60 0.37 0.95 9.73
N LEU A 61 0.00 1.04 8.45
CA LEU A 61 0.41 2.11 7.55
C LEU A 61 -0.82 2.74 6.91
N PHE A 62 -1.14 3.97 7.30
CA PHE A 62 -2.18 4.76 6.68
C PHE A 62 -1.70 5.33 5.36
N ARG A 63 -2.48 5.19 4.29
CA ARG A 63 -2.06 5.60 2.94
C ARG A 63 -3.13 6.41 2.24
N SER A 64 -2.74 7.57 1.74
CA SER A 64 -3.63 8.45 0.98
C SER A 64 -2.86 9.24 -0.05
N PHE A 65 -3.50 9.55 -1.18
CA PHE A 65 -3.03 10.57 -2.12
C PHE A 65 -3.37 11.99 -1.66
N GLY A 66 -4.35 12.14 -0.77
CA GLY A 66 -4.89 13.42 -0.31
C GLY A 66 -4.10 14.05 0.84
N SER A 67 -4.79 14.89 1.61
CA SER A 67 -4.22 15.73 2.68
C SER A 67 -4.85 15.50 4.05
N ASP A 68 -5.59 14.40 4.24
CA ASP A 68 -6.33 14.15 5.50
C ASP A 68 -5.47 13.52 6.61
N HIS A 69 -4.16 13.37 6.39
CA HIS A 69 -3.24 12.69 7.31
C HIS A 69 -3.25 13.27 8.74
N ASP A 70 -3.31 14.59 8.90
CA ASP A 70 -3.34 15.24 10.21
C ASP A 70 -4.63 14.90 11.00
N LYS A 71 -5.78 14.89 10.31
CA LYS A 71 -7.06 14.53 10.92
C LYS A 71 -7.06 13.06 11.36
N ILE A 72 -6.54 12.18 10.49
CA ILE A 72 -6.39 10.75 10.78
C ILE A 72 -5.46 10.55 11.99
N GLN A 73 -4.33 11.26 12.07
CA GLN A 73 -3.43 11.18 13.21
C GLN A 73 -4.11 11.61 14.50
N GLN A 74 -4.84 12.72 14.49
CA GLN A 74 -5.50 13.22 15.70
C GLN A 74 -6.54 12.23 16.24
N GLU A 75 -7.44 11.73 15.39
CA GLU A 75 -8.46 10.75 15.80
C GLU A 75 -7.83 9.42 16.25
N TRP A 76 -6.85 8.93 15.49
CA TRP A 76 -6.14 7.70 15.82
C TRP A 76 -5.36 7.80 17.15
N ASN A 77 -4.64 8.91 17.36
CA ASN A 77 -3.86 9.10 18.58
C ASN A 77 -4.78 9.29 19.78
N ALA A 78 -5.91 9.99 19.62
CA ALA A 78 -6.92 10.07 20.68
C ALA A 78 -7.43 8.68 21.08
N PHE A 79 -7.60 7.75 20.13
CA PHE A 79 -7.96 6.37 20.45
C PHE A 79 -6.85 5.66 21.21
N CYS A 80 -5.59 5.74 20.75
CA CYS A 80 -4.45 5.11 21.41
C CYS A 80 -4.23 5.63 22.83
N GLU A 81 -4.51 6.92 23.08
CA GLU A 81 -4.39 7.57 24.38
C GLU A 81 -5.63 7.38 25.28
N MET A 82 -6.61 6.57 24.86
CA MET A 82 -7.90 6.39 25.54
C MET A 82 -8.74 7.68 25.70
N LYS A 83 -8.49 8.70 24.87
CA LYS A 83 -9.21 9.98 24.86
C LYS A 83 -10.32 10.05 23.81
N HIS A 84 -10.40 9.07 22.90
CA HIS A 84 -11.43 9.07 21.87
C HIS A 84 -12.83 8.96 22.49
N PRO A 85 -13.78 9.87 22.17
CA PRO A 85 -15.04 9.97 22.88
C PRO A 85 -15.97 8.77 22.70
N VAL A 86 -15.89 8.08 21.55
CA VAL A 86 -16.70 6.90 21.24
C VAL A 86 -16.00 5.57 21.56
N PHE A 87 -14.73 5.41 21.17
CA PHE A 87 -14.08 4.09 21.09
C PHE A 87 -13.09 3.77 22.21
N SER A 88 -12.84 4.69 23.17
CA SER A 88 -11.91 4.44 24.29
C SER A 88 -12.26 3.18 25.11
N LYS A 89 -13.55 2.89 25.27
CA LYS A 89 -14.04 1.68 25.96
C LYS A 89 -13.62 0.37 25.28
N LEU A 90 -13.26 0.39 23.99
CA LEU A 90 -12.82 -0.81 23.28
C LEU A 90 -11.47 -1.34 23.77
N ILE A 91 -10.70 -0.53 24.52
CA ILE A 91 -9.37 -0.89 25.02
C ILE A 91 -9.24 -0.66 26.53
N GLU A 92 -10.35 -0.50 27.26
CA GLU A 92 -10.34 -0.22 28.71
C GLU A 92 -9.65 -1.31 29.53
N ASP A 93 -9.82 -2.57 29.15
CA ASP A 93 -9.16 -3.74 29.77
C ASP A 93 -7.67 -3.85 29.42
N LEU A 94 -7.23 -3.25 28.31
CA LEU A 94 -5.84 -3.23 27.87
C LEU A 94 -5.08 -2.05 28.50
N GLY A 95 -5.75 -0.91 28.67
CA GLY A 95 -5.12 0.37 28.95
C GLY A 95 -4.68 1.09 27.66
N PRO A 96 -4.04 2.27 27.79
CA PRO A 96 -3.63 3.05 26.63
C PRO A 96 -2.51 2.36 25.84
N MET A 97 -2.57 2.55 24.53
CA MET A 97 -1.58 2.09 23.56
C MET A 97 -0.64 3.24 23.16
N ASP A 98 -0.22 4.04 24.13
CA ASP A 98 0.62 5.23 23.96
C ASP A 98 2.07 5.02 24.46
N GLY A 99 2.43 3.77 24.77
CA GLY A 99 3.73 3.37 25.30
C GLY A 99 3.85 3.48 26.82
N SER A 100 2.82 3.95 27.54
CA SER A 100 2.86 4.05 29.00
C SER A 100 2.61 2.72 29.72
N VAL A 101 1.96 1.74 29.08
CA VAL A 101 1.67 0.42 29.65
C VAL A 101 2.76 -0.60 29.25
N PRO A 102 3.46 -1.22 30.23
CA PRO A 102 4.47 -2.23 29.93
C PRO A 102 3.92 -3.40 29.10
N GLY A 103 4.62 -3.75 28.02
CA GLY A 103 4.24 -4.86 27.14
C GLY A 103 3.18 -4.51 26.08
N ILE A 104 2.67 -3.27 26.08
CA ILE A 104 1.80 -2.75 25.01
C ILE A 104 2.62 -1.78 24.15
N PRO A 105 2.82 -2.05 22.85
CA PRO A 105 3.53 -1.13 21.97
C PRO A 105 2.82 0.24 21.88
N ASP A 106 3.60 1.31 21.72
CA ASP A 106 3.04 2.61 21.35
C ASP A 106 2.50 2.53 19.92
N ARG A 107 1.18 2.62 19.78
CA ARG A 107 0.46 2.53 18.51
C ARG A 107 0.16 3.89 17.92
N ARG A 108 0.52 5.00 18.58
CA ARG A 108 0.29 6.35 18.06
C ARG A 108 1.04 6.55 16.74
N LEU A 109 0.41 7.31 15.86
CA LEU A 109 0.96 7.75 14.60
C LEU A 109 1.84 8.95 14.87
N HIS A 110 3.15 8.73 15.00
CA HIS A 110 4.14 9.81 15.22
C HIS A 110 4.80 10.28 13.93
N ARG A 111 4.86 9.39 12.94
CA ARG A 111 5.64 9.58 11.72
C ARG A 111 4.74 9.57 10.50
N MET A 112 4.97 10.55 9.63
CA MET A 112 4.27 10.70 8.36
C MET A 112 5.30 10.92 7.26
N HIS A 113 5.18 10.18 6.17
CA HIS A 113 6.15 10.17 5.09
C HIS A 113 5.50 10.59 3.78
N THR A 114 6.31 10.98 2.81
CA THR A 114 5.83 11.20 1.44
C THR A 114 6.53 10.23 0.50
N LEU A 115 5.76 9.46 -0.27
CA LEU A 115 6.30 8.72 -1.40
C LEU A 115 6.36 9.68 -2.60
N TYR A 116 7.55 9.83 -3.17
CA TYR A 116 7.78 10.49 -4.45
C TYR A 116 8.27 9.44 -5.45
N ARG A 117 7.90 9.56 -6.72
CA ARG A 117 8.38 8.66 -7.77
C ARG A 117 8.79 9.46 -9.00
N ASP A 118 9.85 9.04 -9.64
CA ASP A 118 10.31 9.54 -10.93
C ASP A 118 10.84 8.41 -11.81
N ALA A 119 11.53 8.75 -12.90
CA ALA A 119 12.12 7.78 -13.82
C ALA A 119 13.25 6.93 -13.18
N GLU A 120 13.90 7.41 -12.11
CA GLU A 120 14.93 6.67 -11.39
C GLU A 120 14.33 5.67 -10.40
N GLY A 121 13.09 5.92 -9.95
CA GLY A 121 12.32 5.01 -9.13
C GLY A 121 11.66 5.70 -7.93
N PRO A 122 11.16 4.91 -6.96
CA PRO A 122 10.50 5.46 -5.79
C PRO A 122 11.50 5.97 -4.75
N VAL A 123 11.14 7.06 -4.08
CA VAL A 123 11.81 7.62 -2.91
C VAL A 123 10.78 7.80 -1.82
N LEU A 124 11.03 7.25 -0.64
CA LEU A 124 10.27 7.55 0.56
C LEU A 124 10.99 8.67 1.33
N ILE A 125 10.36 9.82 1.39
CA ILE A 125 10.81 11.00 2.13
C ILE A 125 10.33 10.83 3.57
N LEU A 126 11.26 10.73 4.52
CA LEU A 126 10.96 10.44 5.90
C LEU A 126 10.49 11.69 6.66
N ASP A 127 9.59 11.47 7.62
CA ASP A 127 9.06 12.47 8.55
C ASP A 127 8.72 13.83 7.91
N SER A 128 8.10 13.80 6.73
CA SER A 128 7.72 14.99 5.97
C SER A 128 6.53 14.69 5.06
N ILE A 129 5.45 15.46 5.23
CA ILE A 129 4.30 15.50 4.33
C ILE A 129 4.47 16.69 3.39
N THR A 130 4.63 16.41 2.09
CA THR A 130 4.88 17.46 1.09
C THR A 130 4.17 17.15 -0.23
N ASN A 131 4.03 18.19 -1.05
CA ASN A 131 3.59 18.09 -2.43
C ASN A 131 4.58 18.78 -3.39
N GLY A 132 5.85 18.83 -3.00
CA GLY A 132 6.87 19.60 -3.70
C GLY A 132 6.92 21.07 -3.29
N PRO A 133 7.57 21.93 -4.09
CA PRO A 133 7.68 23.36 -3.84
C PRO A 133 6.31 24.06 -3.74
N GLU A 134 6.19 25.05 -2.85
CA GLU A 134 4.93 25.76 -2.57
C GLU A 134 4.30 26.42 -3.82
N HIS A 135 5.14 26.97 -4.71
CA HIS A 135 4.68 27.71 -5.88
C HIS A 135 4.44 26.84 -7.12
N THR A 136 4.95 25.60 -7.13
CA THR A 136 4.86 24.66 -8.26
C THR A 136 4.72 23.24 -7.75
N THR A 137 3.57 22.96 -7.15
CA THR A 137 3.30 21.64 -6.57
C THR A 137 3.34 20.53 -7.63
N TRP A 138 3.67 19.32 -7.21
CA TRP A 138 3.66 18.15 -8.08
C TRP A 138 2.27 17.90 -8.67
N ASP A 139 1.20 18.14 -7.91
CA ASP A 139 -0.16 17.97 -8.42
C ASP A 139 -0.54 19.03 -9.46
N SER A 140 -0.04 20.27 -9.33
CA SER A 140 -0.22 21.28 -10.38
C SER A 140 0.49 20.87 -11.67
N TRP A 141 1.71 20.31 -11.56
CA TRP A 141 2.44 19.78 -12.71
C TRP A 141 1.66 18.69 -13.45
N ALA A 142 1.06 17.74 -12.72
CA ALA A 142 0.27 16.67 -13.34
C ALA A 142 -1.03 17.17 -14.01
N LYS A 143 -1.49 18.39 -13.67
CA LYS A 143 -2.69 19.02 -14.23
C LYS A 143 -2.40 19.99 -15.38
N GLU A 144 -1.12 20.22 -15.73
CA GLU A 144 -0.72 21.13 -16.80
C GLU A 144 -1.33 20.76 -18.16
N LYS A 145 -1.58 21.79 -18.99
CA LYS A 145 -2.13 21.67 -20.34
C LYS A 145 -1.27 22.49 -21.32
N PRO A 146 -0.66 21.88 -22.36
CA PRO A 146 -0.69 20.44 -22.68
C PRO A 146 -0.01 19.61 -21.58
N ARG A 147 -0.38 18.32 -21.49
CA ARG A 147 0.24 17.40 -20.53
C ARG A 147 1.75 17.36 -20.76
N PRO A 148 2.57 17.43 -19.70
CA PRO A 148 4.03 17.33 -19.84
C PRO A 148 4.44 16.05 -20.57
N GLU A 149 5.42 16.12 -21.44
CA GLU A 149 5.96 14.93 -22.11
C GLU A 149 6.89 14.13 -21.19
N THR A 150 7.54 14.81 -20.24
CA THR A 150 8.50 14.23 -19.29
C THR A 150 8.27 14.77 -17.88
N ASP A 151 8.80 14.06 -16.88
CA ASP A 151 8.80 14.53 -15.49
C ASP A 151 9.81 15.65 -15.29
N THR A 152 9.32 16.84 -14.96
CA THR A 152 10.12 18.05 -14.74
C THR A 152 10.07 18.55 -13.30
N ARG A 153 9.47 17.77 -12.39
CA ARG A 153 9.23 18.17 -10.99
C ARG A 153 10.49 18.33 -10.16
N LYS A 154 11.60 17.68 -10.56
CA LYS A 154 12.90 17.70 -9.84
C LYS A 154 12.75 17.42 -8.34
N GLY A 155 11.93 16.42 -8.01
CA GLY A 155 11.55 16.16 -6.62
C GLY A 155 12.73 15.74 -5.75
N ARG A 156 13.70 15.00 -6.30
CA ARG A 156 14.93 14.61 -5.59
C ARG A 156 15.77 15.84 -5.21
N GLU A 157 15.92 16.80 -6.11
CA GLU A 157 16.65 18.04 -5.86
C GLU A 157 15.93 18.91 -4.82
N PHE A 158 14.61 19.04 -4.95
CA PHE A 158 13.78 19.73 -3.96
C PHE A 158 13.99 19.13 -2.56
N VAL A 159 13.91 17.81 -2.45
CA VAL A 159 14.09 17.12 -1.16
C VAL A 159 15.50 17.36 -0.60
N LYS A 160 16.52 17.29 -1.44
CA LYS A 160 17.92 17.44 -1.02
C LYS A 160 18.28 18.88 -0.61
N HIS A 161 17.80 19.87 -1.36
CA HIS A 161 18.30 21.24 -1.25
C HIS A 161 17.36 22.16 -0.47
N GLU A 162 16.06 21.95 -0.57
CA GLU A 162 15.05 22.81 0.04
C GLU A 162 14.48 22.17 1.30
N LEU A 163 13.90 20.97 1.18
CA LEU A 163 13.27 20.28 2.31
C LEU A 163 14.31 19.75 3.31
N LYS A 164 15.47 19.30 2.81
CA LYS A 164 16.57 18.70 3.58
C LYS A 164 16.13 17.51 4.44
N ALA A 165 15.15 16.75 3.95
CA ALA A 165 14.65 15.57 4.64
C ALA A 165 15.50 14.32 4.35
N GLU A 166 15.50 13.39 5.30
CA GLU A 166 16.07 12.06 5.08
C GLU A 166 15.22 11.27 4.08
N ILE A 167 15.88 10.41 3.30
CA ILE A 167 15.21 9.62 2.28
C ILE A 167 15.59 8.15 2.35
N VAL A 168 14.65 7.31 1.94
CA VAL A 168 14.87 5.89 1.61
C VAL A 168 14.64 5.71 0.12
N ASP A 169 15.70 5.39 -0.60
CA ASP A 169 15.67 5.31 -2.07
C ASP A 169 15.51 3.87 -2.59
N GLY A 170 14.74 3.74 -3.66
CA GLY A 170 14.54 2.51 -4.41
C GLY A 170 13.67 1.47 -3.71
N PHE A 171 13.22 0.49 -4.48
CA PHE A 171 12.35 -0.58 -3.99
C PHE A 171 12.94 -1.35 -2.82
N ALA A 172 14.23 -1.72 -2.89
CA ALA A 172 14.90 -2.48 -1.84
C ALA A 172 15.08 -1.66 -0.54
N GLY A 173 15.31 -0.35 -0.65
CA GLY A 173 15.35 0.53 0.52
C GLY A 173 14.00 0.58 1.21
N ILE A 174 12.95 0.87 0.43
CA ILE A 174 11.59 0.98 0.95
C ILE A 174 11.13 -0.35 1.55
N GLN A 175 11.47 -1.48 0.93
CA GLN A 175 11.17 -2.79 1.49
C GLN A 175 11.82 -3.00 2.88
N ARG A 176 13.11 -2.65 3.04
CA ARG A 176 13.78 -2.72 4.35
C ARG A 176 13.13 -1.79 5.38
N PHE A 177 12.68 -0.62 4.95
CA PHE A 177 11.89 0.28 5.79
C PHE A 177 10.59 -0.40 6.26
N MET A 178 9.82 -1.01 5.35
CA MET A 178 8.59 -1.73 5.71
C MET A 178 8.85 -2.89 6.67
N GLU A 179 9.95 -3.62 6.49
CA GLU A 179 10.37 -4.69 7.40
C GLU A 179 10.71 -4.17 8.80
N GLN A 180 11.43 -3.05 8.87
CA GLN A 180 11.77 -2.43 10.15
C GLN A 180 10.52 -1.90 10.85
N HIS A 181 9.62 -1.25 10.11
CA HIS A 181 8.34 -0.76 10.61
C HIS A 181 7.49 -1.88 11.22
N LEU A 182 7.45 -3.06 10.59
CA LEU A 182 6.79 -4.23 11.17
C LEU A 182 7.49 -4.74 12.44
N ARG A 183 8.83 -4.80 12.46
CA ARG A 183 9.59 -5.25 13.64
C ARG A 183 9.40 -4.34 14.84
N GLU A 184 9.24 -3.05 14.61
CA GLU A 184 8.97 -2.05 15.63
C GLU A 184 7.50 -1.97 16.01
N GLU A 185 6.64 -2.77 15.35
CA GLU A 185 5.20 -2.77 15.57
C GLU A 185 4.58 -1.36 15.39
N GLY A 186 5.14 -0.59 14.46
CA GLY A 186 4.88 0.83 14.34
C GLY A 186 3.54 1.16 13.69
N THR A 187 3.08 2.39 13.93
CA THR A 187 2.03 3.05 13.16
C THR A 187 2.59 4.28 12.48
N ALA A 188 2.43 4.39 11.16
CA ALA A 188 2.84 5.56 10.40
C ALA A 188 1.85 5.87 9.28
N ALA A 189 2.04 7.01 8.62
CA ALA A 189 1.29 7.37 7.42
C ALA A 189 2.22 7.63 6.24
N ILE A 190 1.71 7.42 5.02
CA ILE A 190 2.39 7.77 3.77
C ILE A 190 1.43 8.57 2.90
N LYS A 191 1.85 9.76 2.48
CA LYS A 191 1.24 10.48 1.36
C LYS A 191 1.81 9.94 0.06
N ASP A 192 0.97 9.32 -0.74
CA ASP A 192 1.34 8.74 -2.02
C ASP A 192 1.42 9.78 -3.15
N ASP A 193 2.19 9.48 -4.19
CA ASP A 193 2.46 10.39 -5.31
C ASP A 193 1.29 10.41 -6.32
N TRP A 194 0.29 11.26 -6.05
CA TRP A 194 -0.87 11.41 -6.93
C TRP A 194 -0.48 11.90 -8.32
N ALA A 195 0.47 12.83 -8.38
CA ALA A 195 0.97 13.41 -9.61
C ALA A 195 1.58 12.33 -10.51
N TRP A 196 2.43 11.46 -9.96
CA TRP A 196 3.00 10.33 -10.69
C TRP A 196 1.94 9.33 -11.16
N TRP A 197 0.98 8.98 -10.30
CA TRP A 197 -0.10 8.06 -10.65
C TRP A 197 -0.94 8.61 -11.81
N THR A 198 -1.33 9.87 -11.74
CA THR A 198 -2.09 10.57 -12.79
C THR A 198 -1.29 10.70 -14.09
N TYR A 199 -0.02 11.09 -13.99
CA TYR A 199 0.90 11.18 -15.12
C TYR A 199 1.18 9.80 -15.75
N ASN A 200 0.89 8.69 -15.10
CA ASN A 200 1.03 7.34 -15.68
C ASN A 200 -0.33 6.69 -15.96
N GLY A 201 -1.36 7.51 -16.19
CA GLY A 201 -2.68 7.03 -16.61
C GLY A 201 -3.44 6.26 -15.54
N GLN A 202 -3.12 6.49 -14.27
CA GLN A 202 -3.77 5.86 -13.11
C GLN A 202 -3.68 4.33 -13.12
N THR A 203 -2.57 3.80 -13.65
CA THR A 203 -2.30 2.36 -13.69
C THR A 203 -1.78 1.85 -12.35
N ALA A 204 -1.99 0.56 -12.07
CA ALA A 204 -1.50 -0.09 -10.86
C ALA A 204 0.02 0.07 -10.68
N ALA A 205 0.81 -0.04 -11.76
CA ALA A 205 2.27 0.10 -11.72
C ALA A 205 2.77 1.48 -11.25
N ALA A 206 1.92 2.50 -11.29
CA ALA A 206 2.21 3.84 -10.81
C ALA A 206 1.46 4.22 -9.53
N GLY A 207 0.64 3.30 -9.00
CA GLY A 207 -0.18 3.51 -7.80
C GLY A 207 0.62 3.52 -6.49
N LYS A 208 -0.10 3.35 -5.39
CA LYS A 208 0.45 3.31 -4.02
C LYS A 208 1.39 2.11 -3.90
N LEU A 209 2.67 2.38 -3.61
CA LEU A 209 3.70 1.33 -3.62
C LEU A 209 3.57 0.40 -2.41
N LEU A 210 3.41 -0.89 -2.70
CA LEU A 210 3.46 -1.98 -1.74
C LEU A 210 4.62 -2.91 -2.09
N THR A 211 5.69 -2.87 -1.31
CA THR A 211 6.80 -3.83 -1.42
C THR A 211 6.54 -4.99 -0.47
N LEU A 212 6.51 -6.21 -1.01
CA LEU A 212 6.31 -7.39 -0.19
C LEU A 212 7.52 -7.62 0.70
N ILE A 213 7.28 -7.52 2.01
CA ILE A 213 8.22 -7.99 3.02
C ILE A 213 8.05 -9.48 3.31
N GLY A 214 9.13 -10.17 3.66
CA GLY A 214 9.05 -11.61 3.94
C GLY A 214 10.41 -12.27 3.81
N GLY A 215 10.79 -12.98 4.87
CA GLY A 215 12.02 -13.74 4.96
C GLY A 215 11.74 -15.08 5.65
N ASP A 216 12.45 -15.34 6.74
CA ASP A 216 12.31 -16.61 7.47
C ASP A 216 11.06 -16.67 8.36
N THR A 217 10.51 -15.52 8.75
CA THR A 217 9.28 -15.43 9.55
C THR A 217 8.03 -15.39 8.64
N PRO A 218 6.99 -16.18 8.93
CA PRO A 218 5.71 -16.07 8.23
C PRO A 218 5.07 -14.71 8.47
N THR A 219 5.08 -13.84 7.46
CA THR A 219 4.49 -12.50 7.50
C THR A 219 3.27 -12.44 6.60
N GLN A 220 2.16 -11.92 7.14
CA GLN A 220 0.97 -11.60 6.36
C GLN A 220 0.96 -10.09 6.10
N GLN A 221 0.81 -9.70 4.83
CA GLN A 221 0.60 -8.30 4.43
C GLN A 221 -0.71 -8.20 3.67
N LEU A 222 -1.51 -7.19 4.01
CA LEU A 222 -2.75 -6.88 3.32
C LEU A 222 -2.79 -5.39 3.05
N PHE A 223 -3.31 -5.01 1.88
CA PHE A 223 -3.53 -3.63 1.50
C PHE A 223 -5.02 -3.42 1.27
N PHE A 224 -5.65 -2.55 2.05
CA PHE A 224 -7.08 -2.28 1.98
C PHE A 224 -7.32 -0.96 1.23
N ASP A 225 -8.11 -1.00 0.16
CA ASP A 225 -8.54 0.19 -0.58
C ASP A 225 -9.87 -0.12 -1.29
N ASP A 226 -10.73 0.89 -1.43
CA ASP A 226 -12.03 0.75 -2.10
C ASP A 226 -11.92 0.86 -3.63
N ASN A 227 -10.81 1.40 -4.15
CA ASN A 227 -10.54 1.50 -5.58
C ASN A 227 -9.88 0.24 -6.17
N ILE A 228 -9.64 -0.80 -5.36
CA ILE A 228 -9.21 -2.11 -5.87
C ILE A 228 -10.40 -2.81 -6.53
N GLU A 229 -10.17 -3.46 -7.66
CA GLU A 229 -11.16 -4.26 -8.38
C GLU A 229 -10.93 -5.75 -8.15
N ASP A 230 -11.86 -6.59 -8.64
CA ASP A 230 -11.83 -8.03 -8.34
C ASP A 230 -10.69 -8.75 -9.09
N ASP A 231 -10.25 -8.20 -10.22
CA ASP A 231 -9.19 -8.73 -11.07
C ASP A 231 -8.05 -7.73 -11.36
N ASP A 232 -8.18 -6.47 -10.93
CA ASP A 232 -7.17 -5.42 -11.09
C ASP A 232 -6.88 -4.73 -9.75
N ALA A 233 -5.59 -4.62 -9.41
CA ALA A 233 -5.15 -3.88 -8.23
C ALA A 233 -5.38 -2.37 -8.37
N ARG A 234 -5.47 -1.86 -9.61
CA ARG A 234 -5.81 -0.49 -10.06
C ARG A 234 -5.02 0.64 -9.40
N ILE A 235 -5.17 0.80 -8.10
CA ILE A 235 -4.55 1.83 -7.26
C ILE A 235 -3.28 1.36 -6.54
N VAL A 236 -2.98 0.06 -6.50
CA VAL A 236 -1.84 -0.50 -5.74
C VAL A 236 -0.74 -1.03 -6.66
N ASP A 237 0.49 -0.52 -6.48
CA ASP A 237 1.70 -1.03 -7.14
C ASP A 237 2.34 -2.13 -6.29
N CYS A 238 1.99 -3.39 -6.53
CA CYS A 238 2.51 -4.52 -5.76
C CYS A 238 3.85 -5.03 -6.33
N ARG A 239 4.90 -5.02 -5.51
CA ARG A 239 6.26 -5.41 -5.87
C ARG A 239 6.78 -6.55 -5.02
N GLY A 240 7.46 -7.50 -5.65
CA GLY A 240 8.17 -8.59 -4.97
C GLY A 240 9.42 -8.11 -4.25
N ILE A 241 10.08 -9.05 -3.57
CA ILE A 241 11.34 -8.83 -2.82
C ILE A 241 12.47 -8.33 -3.74
N ASP A 242 12.44 -8.71 -5.01
CA ASP A 242 13.40 -8.27 -6.02
C ASP A 242 12.99 -6.97 -6.73
N GLY A 243 11.89 -6.34 -6.30
CA GLY A 243 11.32 -5.15 -6.94
C GLY A 243 10.52 -5.44 -8.21
N ALA A 244 10.36 -6.71 -8.61
CA ALA A 244 9.56 -7.06 -9.78
C ALA A 244 8.06 -6.83 -9.52
N SER A 245 7.32 -6.42 -10.55
CA SER A 245 5.85 -6.32 -10.46
C SER A 245 5.23 -7.68 -10.20
N ILE A 246 4.29 -7.72 -9.25
CA ILE A 246 3.47 -8.89 -8.98
C ILE A 246 2.19 -8.80 -9.82
N PRO A 247 1.87 -9.82 -10.63
CA PRO A 247 0.62 -9.84 -11.40
C PRO A 247 -0.62 -9.70 -10.51
N ALA A 248 -1.64 -8.98 -11.00
CA ALA A 248 -2.90 -8.77 -10.27
C ALA A 248 -3.60 -10.09 -9.90
N THR A 249 -3.49 -11.12 -10.76
CA THR A 249 -3.99 -12.48 -10.51
C THR A 249 -3.39 -13.16 -9.28
N ILE A 250 -2.26 -12.66 -8.78
CA ILE A 250 -1.64 -13.09 -7.53
C ILE A 250 -1.91 -12.06 -6.43
N ALA A 251 -1.71 -10.78 -6.71
CA ALA A 251 -1.78 -9.70 -5.73
C ALA A 251 -3.20 -9.50 -5.16
N VAL A 252 -4.23 -9.41 -6.00
CA VAL A 252 -5.61 -9.16 -5.57
C VAL A 252 -6.18 -10.25 -4.66
N PRO A 253 -6.16 -11.55 -5.01
CA PRO A 253 -6.78 -12.57 -4.16
C PRO A 253 -6.07 -12.75 -2.81
N GLN A 254 -4.79 -12.38 -2.68
CA GLN A 254 -3.97 -12.70 -1.51
C GLN A 254 -3.56 -11.50 -0.66
N ILE A 255 -3.36 -10.33 -1.28
CA ILE A 255 -2.70 -9.17 -0.68
C ILE A 255 -3.59 -7.93 -0.76
N CYS A 256 -3.99 -7.52 -1.96
CA CYS A 256 -4.79 -6.32 -2.18
C CYS A 256 -6.28 -6.63 -1.97
N GLN A 257 -6.85 -6.16 -0.86
CA GLN A 257 -8.23 -6.42 -0.49
C GLN A 257 -9.12 -5.23 -0.85
N LYS A 258 -10.01 -5.44 -1.80
CA LYS A 258 -11.12 -4.53 -2.07
C LYS A 258 -11.96 -4.32 -0.82
N VAL A 259 -12.16 -3.05 -0.48
CA VAL A 259 -13.03 -2.61 0.60
C VAL A 259 -14.37 -2.19 0.02
N ASN A 260 -15.45 -2.68 0.63
CA ASN A 260 -16.78 -2.12 0.45
C ASN A 260 -17.03 -1.14 1.60
N PRO A 261 -17.08 0.19 1.37
CA PRO A 261 -17.25 1.18 2.43
C PRO A 261 -18.53 1.00 3.26
N VAL A 262 -19.63 0.55 2.62
CA VAL A 262 -20.90 0.29 3.31
C VAL A 262 -20.74 -0.88 4.29
N GLU A 263 -20.16 -1.99 3.84
CA GLU A 263 -19.91 -3.14 4.73
C GLU A 263 -18.90 -2.80 5.83
N ALA A 264 -17.85 -2.05 5.51
CA ALA A 264 -16.83 -1.65 6.48
C ALA A 264 -17.40 -0.75 7.58
N ALA A 265 -18.33 0.15 7.24
CA ALA A 265 -18.99 1.03 8.21
C ALA A 265 -20.04 0.30 9.07
N LEU A 266 -20.77 -0.65 8.48
CA LEU A 266 -21.85 -1.37 9.19
C LEU A 266 -21.34 -2.55 10.03
N ASP A 267 -20.15 -3.06 9.74
CA ASP A 267 -19.62 -4.27 10.37
C ASP A 267 -18.30 -4.02 11.10
N ASN A 268 -18.40 -4.00 12.44
CA ASN A 268 -17.28 -3.82 13.36
C ASN A 268 -16.18 -4.88 13.24
N ASN A 269 -16.46 -6.04 12.63
CA ASN A 269 -15.49 -7.13 12.43
C ASN A 269 -15.04 -7.27 10.97
N TYR A 270 -15.41 -6.35 10.08
CA TYR A 270 -15.13 -6.40 8.65
C TYR A 270 -13.66 -6.73 8.34
N PHE A 271 -12.74 -5.90 8.80
CA PHE A 271 -11.32 -6.11 8.52
C PHE A 271 -10.75 -7.34 9.22
N LEU A 272 -11.22 -7.64 10.45
CA LEU A 272 -10.79 -8.83 11.18
C LEU A 272 -11.16 -10.10 10.41
N ARG A 273 -12.37 -10.20 9.86
CA ARG A 273 -12.76 -11.34 9.03
C ARG A 273 -11.94 -11.44 7.75
N LYS A 274 -11.64 -10.32 7.09
CA LYS A 274 -10.76 -10.30 5.91
C LYS A 274 -9.37 -10.84 6.26
N ILE A 275 -8.79 -10.44 7.39
CA ILE A 275 -7.50 -10.95 7.88
C ILE A 275 -7.56 -12.46 8.16
N LEU A 276 -8.54 -12.91 8.94
CA LEU A 276 -8.68 -14.32 9.34
C LEU A 276 -8.93 -15.23 8.14
N ALA A 277 -9.79 -14.83 7.21
CA ALA A 277 -10.05 -15.60 5.99
C ALA A 277 -8.78 -15.87 5.18
N ARG A 278 -7.81 -14.94 5.21
CA ARG A 278 -6.52 -15.09 4.51
C ARG A 278 -5.49 -15.89 5.32
N ARG A 279 -5.55 -15.86 6.66
CA ARG A 279 -4.70 -16.72 7.51
C ARG A 279 -4.97 -18.21 7.28
N SER A 280 -6.23 -18.59 7.10
CA SER A 280 -6.61 -19.99 6.82
C SER A 280 -5.96 -20.56 5.55
N HIS A 281 -5.50 -19.69 4.64
CA HIS A 281 -4.87 -20.05 3.37
C HIS A 281 -3.33 -19.89 3.38
N MET A 282 -2.73 -19.42 4.49
CA MET A 282 -1.27 -19.25 4.60
C MET A 282 -0.40 -20.52 4.49
N PRO A 283 -0.86 -21.76 4.75
CA PRO A 283 -0.02 -22.95 4.55
C PRO A 283 0.50 -23.12 3.10
N GLN A 284 -0.08 -22.42 2.11
CA GLN A 284 0.29 -22.53 0.70
C GLN A 284 1.28 -21.45 0.20
N MET A 285 1.57 -20.38 0.96
CA MET A 285 2.44 -19.29 0.48
C MET A 285 3.95 -19.56 0.61
N LYS A 286 4.38 -20.53 1.43
CA LYS A 286 5.80 -20.93 1.53
C LYS A 286 6.36 -21.43 0.18
N GLY A 287 5.50 -21.99 -0.68
CA GLY A 287 5.86 -22.44 -2.03
C GLY A 287 5.93 -21.29 -3.03
N THR A 288 4.95 -20.39 -3.01
CA THR A 288 4.79 -19.30 -4.00
C THR A 288 5.85 -18.21 -3.85
N LEU A 289 6.19 -17.80 -2.63
CA LEU A 289 7.27 -16.83 -2.38
C LEU A 289 8.66 -17.38 -2.75
N LYS A 290 8.91 -18.68 -2.52
CA LYS A 290 10.13 -19.37 -3.00
C LYS A 290 10.17 -19.51 -4.53
N TYR A 291 9.02 -19.63 -5.19
CA TYR A 291 8.93 -19.75 -6.64
C TYR A 291 9.17 -18.42 -7.36
N LEU A 292 8.63 -17.31 -6.82
CA LEU A 292 8.83 -15.97 -7.37
C LEU A 292 10.30 -15.52 -7.26
N GLY A 293 11.00 -15.85 -6.17
CA GLY A 293 12.45 -15.61 -6.03
C GLY A 293 13.36 -16.51 -6.89
N ARG A 294 12.85 -17.65 -7.42
CA ARG A 294 13.61 -18.56 -8.30
C ARG A 294 13.38 -18.31 -9.79
N ALA A 295 12.19 -17.88 -10.19
CA ALA A 295 11.88 -17.55 -11.58
C ALA A 295 12.76 -16.40 -12.12
N SER A 296 13.10 -15.44 -11.25
CA SER A 296 13.98 -14.29 -11.55
C SER A 296 15.45 -14.67 -11.80
N ARG A 297 15.92 -15.85 -11.34
CA ARG A 297 17.31 -16.31 -11.54
C ARG A 297 17.55 -17.10 -12.83
N ARG A 298 16.53 -17.32 -13.68
CA ARG A 298 16.66 -18.20 -14.87
C ARG A 298 16.61 -17.52 -16.23
N THR A 299 16.62 -16.19 -16.30
CA THR A 299 16.77 -15.45 -17.57
C THR A 299 18.22 -14.96 -17.77
N SER A 300 19.15 -15.90 -17.92
CA SER A 300 20.43 -15.66 -18.59
C SER A 300 20.59 -16.64 -19.76
N TRP A 301 19.80 -16.45 -20.81
CA TRP A 301 20.12 -17.03 -22.12
C TRP A 301 20.84 -15.96 -22.94
N CYS A 302 22.15 -15.86 -22.74
CA CYS A 302 23.04 -15.35 -23.77
C CYS A 302 23.15 -16.42 -24.85
N GLN A 303 22.82 -16.09 -26.10
CA GLN A 303 23.48 -16.70 -27.25
C GLN A 303 23.88 -15.60 -28.24
N THR A 304 25.16 -15.24 -28.16
CA THR A 304 25.91 -14.66 -29.27
C THR A 304 26.35 -15.81 -30.21
N PRO A 305 26.29 -15.66 -31.53
CA PRO A 305 26.83 -16.65 -32.44
C PRO A 305 28.26 -16.28 -32.84
N LYS A 306 29.25 -17.15 -32.55
CA LYS A 306 30.58 -17.09 -33.15
C LYS A 306 31.05 -18.48 -33.63
N SER A 307 31.10 -18.59 -34.95
CA SER A 307 32.21 -19.08 -35.80
C SER A 307 32.99 -20.38 -35.48
N SER A 308 33.08 -21.22 -36.52
CA SER A 308 34.25 -22.06 -36.94
C SER A 308 34.58 -23.31 -36.07
N THR A 309 35.00 -24.50 -36.53
CA THR A 309 35.44 -25.04 -37.83
C THR A 309 35.69 -26.58 -37.67
N ARG A 310 35.51 -27.36 -38.76
CA ARG A 310 36.18 -28.66 -39.11
C ARG A 310 35.85 -29.91 -38.24
N ARG A 311 35.79 -31.16 -38.72
CA ARG A 311 36.12 -31.85 -40.01
C ARG A 311 35.55 -33.29 -40.01
N LEU A 312 35.47 -33.89 -41.21
CA LEU A 312 35.38 -35.33 -41.58
C LEU A 312 34.01 -36.01 -41.39
N GLY A 313 33.39 -36.69 -42.36
CA GLY A 313 33.77 -37.07 -43.72
C GLY A 313 33.19 -38.45 -44.04
N PHE A 314 32.19 -38.56 -44.90
CA PHE A 314 31.93 -39.81 -45.64
C PHE A 314 31.11 -39.53 -46.92
N LYS A 315 31.61 -40.05 -48.04
CA LYS A 315 31.03 -40.00 -49.39
C LYS A 315 29.80 -40.89 -49.50
N ARG A 316 28.81 -40.48 -50.32
CA ARG A 316 28.30 -41.29 -51.45
C ARG A 316 27.54 -40.42 -52.46
N ARG A 317 27.77 -40.74 -53.73
CA ARG A 317 27.27 -40.13 -54.98
C ARG A 317 25.77 -40.45 -55.19
N SER A 318 25.06 -39.61 -55.95
CA SER A 318 24.36 -39.95 -57.21
C SER A 318 23.24 -38.91 -57.50
N VAL A 319 23.41 -37.99 -58.46
CA VAL A 319 22.87 -37.97 -59.86
C VAL A 319 21.47 -37.30 -59.99
N ARG A 320 21.43 -36.21 -60.80
CA ARG A 320 20.31 -35.62 -61.62
C ARG A 320 18.98 -35.32 -60.91
N SER A 321 18.12 -34.37 -61.28
CA SER A 321 17.86 -33.52 -62.46
C SER A 321 16.99 -32.35 -61.92
N GLU A 322 17.25 -31.09 -62.28
CA GLU A 322 16.61 -30.36 -63.40
C GLU A 322 15.07 -30.18 -63.29
N LEU A 323 14.67 -28.92 -63.51
CA LEU A 323 13.39 -28.42 -64.05
C LEU A 323 12.22 -28.27 -63.06
N GLU A 324 11.86 -27.02 -62.72
CA GLU A 324 10.96 -26.11 -63.47
C GLU A 324 9.47 -26.39 -63.16
N HIS A 325 8.79 -25.43 -62.51
CA HIS A 325 7.70 -24.65 -63.11
C HIS A 325 7.01 -23.79 -62.05
N GLU A 326 6.95 -22.50 -62.37
CA GLU A 326 5.97 -21.54 -61.89
C GLU A 326 4.54 -22.04 -62.16
N LYS A 327 3.65 -21.81 -61.19
CA LYS A 327 2.37 -21.13 -61.40
C LYS A 327 1.89 -20.52 -60.10
#